data_AF-A0A011P2C6-F1
#
_entry.id   AF-A0A011P2C6-F1
#
_cell.length_a   1.000
_cell.length_b   1.000
_cell.length_c   1.000
_cell.angle_alpha   90.00
_cell.angle_beta   90.00
_cell.angle_gamma   90.00
#
_symmetry.space_group_name_H-M   'P 1'
#
loop_
_entity.id
_entity.type
_entity.pdbx_description
1 polymer ?
#
loop_
_entity_poly.entity_id
_entity_poly.type
_entity_poly.pdbx_seq_one_letter_code
_entity_poly.pdbx_strand_id
1 'polypeptide(L)'
;MEYRQVINAIIVSRPFPLQTVLDLMRSRNDAATQHLASLIAAERDAQKTLVMLLQYRDEYSARFRQAVQNGLGQPEWRNYQEFLDRLDEAVRQQEQAAKLKAAHTAVGQAEWQRQRSRLSAFDTLSQRHRAGEVRRELRHEQKLQDEFAARGRDEQQEQ
;
A
#
# COMPACT_ATOMS: atom_id res chain seq x y z
N MET A 1 47.25 -16.58 -24.57
CA MET A 1 46.30 -15.98 -23.62
C MET A 1 44.91 -16.07 -24.24
N GLU A 2 44.11 -17.11 -23.95
CA GLU A 2 42.64 -17.11 -24.18
C GLU A 2 42.01 -18.46 -23.75
N TYR A 3 42.14 -18.86 -22.49
CA TYR A 3 41.43 -20.05 -21.96
C TYR A 3 40.55 -19.75 -20.73
N ARG A 4 40.51 -18.49 -20.29
CA ARG A 4 39.72 -18.07 -19.11
C ARG A 4 38.32 -17.56 -19.43
N GLN A 5 37.95 -17.38 -20.70
CA GLN A 5 36.62 -16.86 -21.06
C GLN A 5 35.55 -17.94 -21.27
N VAL A 6 35.93 -19.22 -21.45
CA VAL A 6 34.95 -20.28 -21.77
C VAL A 6 34.42 -21.00 -20.51
N ILE A 7 35.11 -20.92 -19.37
CA ILE A 7 34.69 -21.62 -18.13
C ILE A 7 33.71 -20.77 -17.28
N ASN A 8 33.54 -19.48 -17.56
CA ASN A 8 32.57 -18.61 -16.86
C ASN A 8 31.16 -18.62 -17.47
N ALA A 9 30.91 -19.44 -18.48
CA ALA A 9 29.58 -19.61 -19.04
C ALA A 9 28.86 -20.77 -18.31
N ILE A 10 27.81 -20.40 -17.55
CA ILE A 10 26.71 -21.24 -17.07
C ILE A 10 26.90 -21.90 -15.69
N ILE A 11 26.90 -21.08 -14.64
CA ILE A 11 26.04 -21.35 -13.48
C ILE A 11 25.20 -20.10 -13.23
N VAL A 12 24.30 -19.82 -14.17
CA VAL A 12 23.27 -18.81 -13.92
C VAL A 12 22.37 -19.38 -12.82
N SER A 13 22.51 -18.87 -11.59
CA SER A 13 21.64 -19.16 -10.45
C SER A 13 20.18 -19.26 -10.94
N ARG A 14 19.50 -20.39 -10.71
CA ARG A 14 18.21 -20.65 -11.36
C ARG A 14 17.18 -19.63 -10.89
N PRO A 15 16.38 -19.03 -11.80
CA PRO A 15 15.37 -18.08 -11.42
C PRO A 15 14.34 -18.73 -10.48
N PHE A 16 13.73 -17.92 -9.61
CA PHE A 16 12.69 -18.40 -8.72
C PHE A 16 11.49 -18.93 -9.57
N PRO A 17 11.02 -20.17 -9.38
CA PRO A 17 10.00 -20.76 -10.24
C PRO A 17 8.67 -19.98 -10.29
N LEU A 18 8.38 -19.18 -9.25
CA LEU A 18 7.18 -18.35 -9.16
C LEU A 18 7.49 -16.85 -9.35
N GLN A 19 8.57 -16.51 -10.07
CA GLN A 19 8.98 -15.12 -10.26
C GLN A 19 7.88 -14.26 -10.91
N THR A 20 7.25 -14.75 -11.99
CA THR A 20 6.13 -14.03 -12.64
C THR A 20 4.94 -13.81 -11.71
N VAL A 21 4.63 -14.78 -10.84
CA VAL A 21 3.56 -14.65 -9.85
C VAL A 21 3.93 -13.60 -8.80
N LEU A 22 5.17 -13.62 -8.31
CA LEU A 22 5.68 -12.63 -7.36
C LEU A 22 5.61 -11.21 -7.94
N ASP A 23 6.00 -11.02 -9.19
CA ASP A 23 5.97 -9.70 -9.85
C ASP A 23 4.53 -9.21 -10.06
N LEU A 24 3.61 -10.10 -10.46
CA LEU A 24 2.18 -9.77 -10.52
C LEU A 24 1.62 -9.37 -9.15
N MET A 25 2.02 -10.06 -8.08
CA MET A 25 1.59 -9.75 -6.72
C MET A 25 2.13 -8.41 -6.22
N ARG A 26 3.36 -8.04 -6.60
CA ARG A 26 3.92 -6.71 -6.32
C ARG A 26 3.11 -5.62 -7.00
N SER A 27 2.86 -5.77 -8.30
CA SER A 27 2.04 -4.82 -9.06
C SER A 27 0.62 -4.66 -8.46
N ARG A 28 -0.01 -5.77 -8.07
CA ARG A 28 -1.32 -5.73 -7.38
C ARG A 28 -1.27 -5.06 -6.02
N ASN A 29 -0.21 -5.29 -5.24
CA ASN A 29 -0.03 -4.64 -3.95
C ASN A 29 0.18 -3.12 -4.11
N ASP A 30 0.92 -2.70 -5.13
CA ASP A 30 1.15 -1.28 -5.41
C ASP A 30 -0.16 -0.58 -5.82
N ALA A 31 -0.93 -1.22 -6.72
CA ALA A 31 -2.25 -0.74 -7.10
C ALA A 31 -3.21 -0.66 -5.89
N ALA A 32 -3.23 -1.69 -5.03
CA ALA A 32 -4.03 -1.69 -3.81
C ALA A 32 -3.60 -0.60 -2.83
N THR A 33 -2.30 -0.31 -2.74
CA THR A 33 -1.76 0.76 -1.88
C THR A 33 -2.21 2.14 -2.38
N GLN A 34 -2.13 2.39 -3.69
CA GLN A 34 -2.62 3.62 -4.30
C GLN A 34 -4.13 3.78 -4.14
N HIS A 35 -4.89 2.69 -4.32
CA HIS A 35 -6.33 2.70 -4.10
C HIS A 35 -6.70 3.00 -2.64
N LEU A 36 -6.03 2.36 -1.68
CA LEU A 36 -6.27 2.65 -0.26
C LEU A 36 -5.95 4.12 0.09
N ALA A 37 -4.87 4.68 -0.48
CA ALA A 37 -4.55 6.09 -0.29
C ALA A 37 -5.66 7.02 -0.79
N SER A 38 -6.28 6.72 -1.93
CA SER A 38 -7.39 7.54 -2.44
C SER A 38 -8.66 7.40 -1.61
N LEU A 39 -8.94 6.21 -1.06
CA LEU A 39 -10.06 6.00 -0.13
C LEU A 39 -9.87 6.80 1.17
N ILE A 40 -8.67 6.75 1.77
CA ILE A 40 -8.34 7.50 2.99
C ILE A 40 -8.46 9.01 2.74
N ALA A 41 -7.98 9.50 1.59
CA ALA A 41 -8.12 10.90 1.22
C ALA A 41 -9.60 11.31 1.10
N ALA A 42 -10.41 10.50 0.40
CA ALA A 42 -11.83 10.76 0.24
C ALA A 42 -12.62 10.74 1.56
N GLU A 43 -12.28 9.83 2.48
CA GLU A 43 -12.85 9.81 3.83
C GLU A 43 -12.48 11.07 4.62
N ARG A 44 -11.20 11.45 4.60
CA ARG A 44 -10.72 12.66 5.29
C ARG A 44 -11.40 13.92 4.75
N ASP A 45 -11.56 14.03 3.44
CA ASP A 45 -12.23 15.19 2.81
C ASP A 45 -13.71 15.23 3.17
N ALA A 46 -14.38 14.08 3.23
CA ALA A 46 -15.77 13.99 3.66
C ALA A 46 -15.93 14.41 5.14
N GLN A 47 -15.03 13.97 6.01
CA GLN A 47 -15.01 14.36 7.43
C GLN A 47 -14.71 15.86 7.60
N LYS A 48 -13.76 16.41 6.84
CA LYS A 48 -13.45 17.84 6.88
C LYS A 48 -14.65 18.69 6.48
N THR A 49 -15.35 18.30 5.42
CA THR A 49 -16.58 18.98 4.98
C THR A 49 -17.66 18.91 6.05
N LEU A 50 -17.85 17.75 6.70
CA LEU A 50 -18.80 17.61 7.79
C LEU A 50 -18.51 18.57 8.95
N VAL A 51 -17.25 18.62 9.40
CA VAL A 51 -16.82 19.53 10.47
C VAL A 51 -17.12 20.99 10.10
N MET A 52 -16.83 21.38 8.86
CA MET A 52 -17.10 22.73 8.37
C MET A 52 -18.60 23.06 8.40
N LEU A 53 -19.47 22.14 7.97
CA LEU A 53 -20.92 22.35 8.01
C LEU A 53 -21.45 22.49 9.45
N LEU A 54 -20.95 21.68 10.38
CA LEU A 54 -21.32 21.75 11.79
C LEU A 54 -20.88 23.08 12.42
N GLN A 55 -19.63 23.50 12.18
CA GLN A 55 -19.13 24.79 12.65
C GLN A 55 -19.97 25.95 12.10
N TYR A 56 -20.26 25.91 10.80
CA TYR A 56 -21.07 26.94 10.16
C TYR A 56 -22.49 27.00 10.73
N ARG A 57 -23.10 25.85 11.03
CA ARG A 57 -24.41 25.76 11.69
C ARG A 57 -24.40 26.39 13.07
N ASP A 58 -23.37 26.12 13.87
CA ASP A 58 -23.24 26.67 15.21
C ASP A 58 -23.06 28.19 15.18
N GLU A 59 -22.20 28.69 14.29
CA GLU A 59 -22.02 30.12 14.06
C GLU A 59 -23.31 30.80 13.61
N TYR A 60 -24.00 30.21 12.65
CA TYR A 60 -25.25 30.74 12.12
C TYR A 60 -26.33 30.82 13.20
N SER A 61 -26.43 29.79 14.04
CA SER A 61 -27.34 29.76 15.19
C SER A 61 -26.99 30.79 16.26
N ALA A 62 -25.70 31.04 16.50
CA ALA A 62 -25.27 32.08 17.44
C ALA A 62 -25.64 33.49 16.95
N ARG A 63 -25.40 33.78 15.66
CA ARG A 63 -25.77 35.07 15.05
C ARG A 63 -27.27 35.31 15.12
N PHE A 64 -28.06 34.26 14.87
CA PHE A 64 -29.52 34.36 14.99
C PHE A 64 -29.98 34.66 16.42
N ARG A 65 -29.42 34.01 17.45
CA ARG A 65 -29.74 34.32 18.85
C ARG A 65 -29.48 35.79 19.19
N GLN A 66 -28.36 36.35 18.71
CA GLN A 66 -28.05 37.77 18.88
C GLN A 66 -29.06 38.67 18.14
N ALA A 67 -29.43 38.30 16.92
CA ALA A 67 -30.37 39.08 16.12
C ALA A 67 -31.78 39.06 16.73
N VAL A 68 -32.22 37.94 17.32
CA VAL A 68 -33.47 37.83 18.08
C VAL A 68 -33.45 38.74 19.32
N GLN A 69 -32.33 38.79 20.06
CA GLN A 69 -32.18 39.69 21.21
C GLN A 69 -32.30 41.18 20.82
N ASN A 70 -31.97 41.52 19.57
CA ASN A 70 -32.03 42.88 19.04
C ASN A 70 -33.39 43.24 18.40
N GLY A 71 -34.42 42.39 18.54
CA GLY A 71 -35.77 42.66 18.04
C GLY A 71 -35.98 42.30 16.57
N LEU A 72 -35.80 41.02 16.24
CA LEU A 72 -35.96 40.50 14.88
C LEU A 72 -37.44 40.49 14.43
N GLY A 73 -37.70 40.84 13.16
CA GLY A 73 -39.00 40.72 12.53
C GLY A 73 -39.41 39.28 12.16
N GLN A 74 -40.70 39.08 11.91
CA GLN A 74 -41.29 37.78 11.52
C GLN A 74 -40.75 37.22 10.18
N PRO A 75 -40.56 38.04 9.12
CA PRO A 75 -39.97 37.56 7.87
C PRO A 75 -38.54 37.03 8.02
N GLU A 76 -37.71 37.72 8.81
CA GLU A 76 -36.32 37.32 9.08
C GLU A 76 -36.25 36.02 9.89
N TRP A 77 -37.20 35.82 10.79
CA TRP A 77 -37.34 34.57 11.55
C TRP A 77 -37.62 33.37 10.63
N ARG A 78 -38.55 33.52 9.68
CA ARG A 78 -38.85 32.48 8.68
C ARG A 78 -37.66 32.17 7.78
N ASN A 79 -36.98 33.20 7.28
CA ASN A 79 -35.79 33.01 6.44
C ASN A 79 -34.69 32.22 7.17
N TYR A 80 -34.48 32.50 8.47
CA TYR A 80 -33.54 31.76 9.28
C TYR A 80 -33.91 30.27 9.38
N GLN A 81 -35.17 29.96 9.69
CA GLN A 81 -35.63 28.58 9.81
C GLN A 81 -35.47 27.80 8.51
N GLU A 82 -35.89 28.38 7.37
CA GLU A 82 -35.74 27.73 6.07
C GLU A 82 -34.27 27.42 5.74
N PHE A 83 -33.37 28.34 6.06
CA PHE A 83 -31.94 28.10 5.85
C PHE A 83 -31.38 27.03 6.79
N LEU A 84 -31.76 27.07 8.07
CA LEU A 84 -31.32 26.09 9.06
C LEU A 84 -31.80 24.68 8.67
N ASP A 85 -33.04 24.54 8.21
CA ASP A 85 -33.57 23.25 7.77
C ASP A 85 -32.79 22.67 6.58
N ARG A 86 -32.42 23.53 5.62
CA ARG A 86 -31.56 23.14 4.47
C ARG A 86 -30.15 22.77 4.92
N LEU A 87 -29.59 23.50 5.87
CA LEU A 87 -28.26 23.22 6.41
C LEU A 87 -28.25 21.90 7.20
N ASP A 88 -29.28 21.65 8.00
CA ASP A 88 -29.43 20.41 8.76
C ASP A 88 -29.60 19.21 7.83
N GLU A 89 -30.32 19.38 6.71
CA GLU A 89 -30.39 18.35 5.67
C GLU A 89 -29.03 18.10 5.01
N ALA A 90 -28.28 19.16 4.66
CA ALA A 90 -26.94 19.02 4.10
C ALA A 90 -25.97 18.31 5.08
N VAL A 91 -26.06 18.62 6.38
CA VAL A 91 -25.30 17.94 7.45
C VAL A 91 -25.65 16.45 7.47
N ARG A 92 -26.93 16.07 7.50
CA ARG A 92 -27.36 14.66 7.49
C ARG A 92 -26.84 13.91 6.27
N GLN A 93 -26.92 14.52 5.09
CA GLN A 93 -26.41 13.92 3.85
C GLN A 93 -24.89 13.74 3.92
N GLN A 94 -24.16 14.74 4.43
CA GLN A 94 -22.71 14.67 4.56
C GLN A 94 -22.27 13.65 5.61
N GLU A 95 -23.00 13.49 6.71
CA GLU A 95 -22.76 12.43 7.70
C GLU A 95 -22.90 11.05 7.07
N GLN A 96 -23.95 10.83 6.28
CA GLN A 96 -24.15 9.56 5.58
C GLN A 96 -23.04 9.29 4.56
N ALA A 97 -22.62 10.32 3.81
CA ALA A 97 -21.50 10.23 2.89
C ALA A 97 -20.20 9.88 3.63
N ALA A 98 -19.89 10.54 4.74
CA ALA A 98 -18.69 10.27 5.55
C ALA A 98 -18.69 8.84 6.10
N LYS A 99 -19.83 8.35 6.61
CA LYS A 99 -19.99 6.95 7.06
C LYS A 99 -19.73 5.96 5.92
N LEU A 100 -20.28 6.22 4.73
CA LEU A 100 -20.06 5.37 3.57
C LEU A 100 -18.58 5.34 3.16
N LYS A 101 -17.91 6.50 3.13
CA LYS A 101 -16.47 6.57 2.83
C LYS A 101 -15.63 5.83 3.86
N ALA A 102 -15.92 5.96 5.15
CA ALA A 102 -15.25 5.21 6.20
C ALA A 102 -15.43 3.69 6.04
N ALA A 103 -16.64 3.24 5.68
CA ALA A 103 -16.89 1.83 5.39
C ALA A 103 -16.07 1.33 4.19
N HIS A 104 -15.98 2.13 3.12
CA HIS A 104 -15.14 1.79 1.96
C HIS A 104 -13.65 1.74 2.32
N THR A 105 -13.13 2.70 3.10
CA THR A 105 -11.75 2.68 3.59
C THR A 105 -11.48 1.41 4.40
N ALA A 106 -12.38 1.02 5.30
CA ALA A 106 -12.22 -0.19 6.10
C ALA A 106 -12.15 -1.47 5.24
N VAL A 107 -13.00 -1.58 4.22
CA VAL A 107 -12.97 -2.69 3.25
C VAL A 107 -11.65 -2.68 2.47
N GLY A 108 -11.25 -1.52 1.93
CA GLY A 108 -10.01 -1.35 1.18
C GLY A 108 -8.77 -1.68 2.02
N GLN A 109 -8.78 -1.32 3.31
CA GLN A 109 -7.70 -1.63 4.24
C GLN A 109 -7.58 -3.13 4.49
N ALA A 110 -8.70 -3.82 4.68
CA ALA A 110 -8.72 -5.28 4.83
C ALA A 110 -8.23 -5.99 3.55
N GLU A 111 -8.62 -5.50 2.37
CA GLU A 111 -8.12 -6.02 1.09
C GLU A 111 -6.61 -5.83 0.93
N TRP A 112 -6.12 -4.62 1.18
CA TRP A 112 -4.71 -4.29 1.14
C TRP A 112 -3.89 -5.17 2.08
N GLN A 113 -4.34 -5.35 3.33
CA GLN A 113 -3.68 -6.24 4.30
C GLN A 113 -3.58 -7.67 3.77
N ARG A 114 -4.66 -8.23 3.20
CA ARG A 114 -4.64 -9.58 2.61
C ARG A 114 -3.63 -9.69 1.47
N GLN A 115 -3.57 -8.71 0.57
CA GLN A 115 -2.60 -8.70 -0.53
C GLN A 115 -1.17 -8.60 0.01
N ARG A 116 -0.93 -7.72 0.99
CA ARG A 116 0.37 -7.51 1.61
C ARG A 116 0.89 -8.76 2.31
N SER A 117 0.04 -9.45 3.09
CA SER A 117 0.39 -10.71 3.74
C SER A 117 0.77 -11.79 2.72
N ARG A 118 -0.01 -11.92 1.64
CA ARG A 118 0.28 -12.87 0.56
C ARG A 118 1.61 -12.54 -0.12
N LEU A 119 1.86 -11.27 -0.46
CA LEU A 119 3.13 -10.84 -1.06
C LEU A 119 4.32 -11.16 -0.14
N SER A 120 4.22 -10.88 1.16
CA SER A 120 5.26 -11.17 2.13
C SER A 120 5.63 -12.66 2.18
N ALA A 121 4.65 -13.55 2.03
CA ALA A 121 4.90 -14.99 1.99
C ALA A 121 5.71 -15.38 0.74
N PHE A 122 5.36 -14.84 -0.44
CA PHE A 122 6.09 -15.10 -1.68
C PHE A 122 7.50 -14.47 -1.68
N ASP A 123 7.65 -13.27 -1.12
CA ASP A 123 8.97 -12.65 -0.94
C ASP A 123 9.87 -13.53 -0.07
N THR A 124 9.34 -14.08 1.02
CA THR A 124 10.07 -15.02 1.89
C THR A 124 10.49 -16.28 1.14
N LEU A 125 9.60 -16.87 0.33
CA LEU A 125 9.92 -18.03 -0.50
C LEU A 125 11.00 -17.71 -1.55
N SER A 126 10.92 -16.55 -2.20
CA SER A 126 11.92 -16.09 -3.18
C SER A 126 13.29 -15.90 -2.52
N GLN A 127 13.34 -15.29 -1.33
CA GLN A 127 14.57 -15.12 -0.57
C GLN A 127 15.21 -16.46 -0.19
N ARG A 128 14.40 -17.42 0.29
CA ARG A 128 14.87 -18.78 0.61
C ARG A 128 15.41 -19.50 -0.63
N HIS A 129 14.73 -19.37 -1.76
CA HIS A 129 15.19 -19.92 -3.04
C HIS A 129 16.56 -19.36 -3.43
N ARG A 130 16.73 -18.03 -3.42
CA ARG A 130 18.01 -17.38 -3.74
C ARG A 130 19.13 -17.84 -2.80
N ALA A 131 18.87 -17.90 -1.50
CA ALA A 131 19.85 -18.41 -0.54
C ALA A 131 20.18 -19.90 -0.75
N GLY A 132 19.25 -20.68 -1.28
CA GLY A 132 19.49 -22.05 -1.73
C GLY A 132 20.44 -22.12 -2.92
N GLU A 133 20.19 -21.32 -3.95
CA GLU A 133 21.01 -21.28 -5.17
C GLU A 133 22.43 -20.79 -4.88
N VAL A 134 22.60 -19.72 -4.10
CA VAL A 134 23.93 -19.23 -3.67
C VAL A 134 24.73 -20.32 -2.96
N ARG A 135 24.08 -21.09 -2.07
CA ARG A 135 24.75 -22.21 -1.38
C ARG A 135 25.12 -23.36 -2.33
N ARG A 136 24.34 -23.59 -3.39
CA ARG A 136 24.64 -24.62 -4.38
C ARG A 136 25.82 -24.19 -5.26
N GLU A 137 25.85 -22.92 -5.63
CA GLU A 137 26.93 -22.30 -6.40
C GLU A 137 28.26 -22.38 -5.64
N LEU A 138 28.30 -21.94 -4.38
CA LEU A 138 29.50 -22.05 -3.52
C LEU A 138 30.03 -23.48 -3.39
N ARG A 139 29.14 -24.47 -3.23
CA ARG A 139 29.55 -25.89 -3.16
C ARG A 139 30.11 -26.39 -4.49
N HIS A 140 29.57 -25.92 -5.61
CA HIS A 140 30.06 -26.30 -6.93
C HIS A 140 31.43 -25.68 -7.22
N GLU A 141 31.61 -24.39 -6.92
CA GLU A 141 32.89 -23.70 -7.04
C GLU A 141 33.98 -24.37 -6.19
N GLN A 142 33.65 -24.70 -4.93
CA GLN A 142 34.57 -25.42 -4.05
C GLN A 142 34.99 -26.78 -4.65
N LYS A 143 34.03 -27.57 -5.17
CA LYS A 143 34.32 -28.87 -5.80
C LYS A 143 35.24 -28.73 -7.01
N LEU A 144 35.00 -27.73 -7.86
CA LEU A 144 35.86 -27.45 -9.01
C LEU A 144 37.29 -27.08 -8.56
N GLN A 145 37.43 -26.21 -7.56
CA GLN A 145 38.73 -25.84 -7.00
C GLN A 145 39.49 -27.06 -6.45
N ASP A 146 38.80 -27.92 -5.70
CA ASP A 146 39.39 -29.14 -5.15
C ASP A 146 39.85 -30.12 -6.25
N GLU A 147 39.06 -30.27 -7.33
CA GLU A 147 39.43 -31.10 -8.48
C GLU A 147 40.66 -30.57 -9.23
N PHE A 148 40.75 -29.25 -9.45
CA PHE A 148 41.94 -28.64 -10.05
C PHE A 148 43.19 -28.78 -9.18
N ALA A 149 43.05 -28.60 -7.85
CA ALA A 149 44.14 -28.78 -6.92
C ALA A 149 44.62 -30.24 -6.81
N ALA A 150 43.72 -31.22 -6.95
CA ALA A 150 44.08 -32.64 -6.99
C ALA A 150 44.87 -32.98 -8.26
N ARG A 151 44.38 -32.60 -9.45
CA ARG A 151 45.08 -32.86 -10.73
C ARG A 151 46.48 -32.26 -10.78
N GLY A 152 46.65 -31.02 -10.30
CA GLY A 152 47.96 -30.37 -10.27
C GLY A 152 48.96 -31.03 -9.31
N ARG A 153 48.50 -31.77 -8.29
CA ARG A 153 49.36 -32.57 -7.41
C ARG A 153 49.80 -33.87 -8.06
N ASP A 154 48.90 -34.54 -8.78
CA ASP A 154 49.20 -35.79 -9.49
C ASP A 154 50.25 -35.54 -10.59
N GLU A 155 50.14 -34.44 -11.34
CA GLU A 155 51.12 -34.05 -12.38
C GLU A 155 52.52 -33.69 -11.84
N GLN A 156 52.62 -33.32 -10.55
CA GLN A 156 53.89 -33.03 -9.87
C GLN A 156 54.55 -34.28 -9.26
N GLN A 157 53.81 -35.37 -9.08
CA GLN A 157 54.34 -36.64 -8.57
C GLN A 157 54.85 -37.56 -9.69
N GLU A 158 54.46 -37.32 -10.95
CA GLU A 158 54.92 -38.07 -12.12
C GLU A 158 56.21 -37.51 -12.76
N GLN A 159 56.75 -36.40 -12.25
CA GLN A 159 58.04 -35.80 -12.65
C GLN A 159 59.12 -36.07 -11.61
#